data_AF-A0A7K2M2A5-F1
#
_entry.id   AF-A0A7K2M2A5-F1
#
_cell.length_a   1.000
_cell.length_b   1.000
_cell.length_c   1.000
_cell.angle_alpha   90.00
_cell.angle_beta   90.00
_cell.angle_gamma   90.00
#
_symmetry.space_group_name_H-M   'P 1'
#
loop_
_entity.id
_entity.type
_entity.pdbx_description
1 polymer ?
#
loop_
_entity_poly.entity_id
_entity_poly.type
_entity_poly.pdbx_seq_one_letter_code
_entity_poly.pdbx_strand_id
1 'polypeptide(L)'
;MWSARGRHTGPAAADAVRRRLEQLTAEGVLHSHLEPDDVRPGGDHVFEARWLAPGEVTVRARLALSPPRGSALDQEWVLIAEAEQPWDARWPSPATMFWPREPGSGWDHESGTGARLGDATPLPEDDKELRRVLRHAVRDTWCVHLVVHEAMTPDARGKEALVRLLPEGLRHRVVEHRAAPHRLRAVNWVLD
;
A
#
# COMPACT_ATOMS: atom_id res chain seq x y z
N MET A 1 -14.27 5.10 6.56
CA MET A 1 -13.77 4.14 5.56
C MET A 1 -12.30 4.43 5.28
N TRP A 2 -11.53 3.38 5.01
CA TRP A 2 -10.16 3.39 4.54
C TRP A 2 -10.05 2.49 3.31
N SER A 3 -9.24 2.87 2.33
CA SER A 3 -9.07 2.10 1.10
C SER A 3 -7.63 2.17 0.61
N ALA A 4 -7.14 1.08 0.04
CA ALA A 4 -5.84 1.02 -0.62
C ALA A 4 -5.88 0.01 -1.77
N ARG A 5 -4.93 0.17 -2.69
CA ARG A 5 -4.71 -0.73 -3.82
C ARG A 5 -3.20 -0.86 -4.06
N GLY A 6 -2.78 -2.02 -4.54
CA GLY A 6 -1.40 -2.24 -4.95
C GLY A 6 -1.20 -3.57 -5.68
N ARG A 7 0.02 -4.06 -5.63
CA ARG A 7 0.46 -5.34 -6.20
C ARG A 7 1.27 -6.15 -5.21
N HIS A 8 1.10 -7.45 -5.30
CA HIS A 8 1.98 -8.45 -4.71
C HIS A 8 2.85 -9.06 -5.80
N THR A 9 4.17 -9.01 -5.63
CA THR A 9 5.17 -9.46 -6.62
C THR A 9 5.85 -10.78 -6.23
N GLY A 10 5.11 -11.67 -5.57
CA GLY A 10 5.63 -12.95 -5.08
C GLY A 10 4.68 -14.11 -5.34
N PRO A 11 5.16 -15.35 -5.18
CA PRO A 11 4.30 -16.51 -5.29
C PRO A 11 3.32 -16.60 -4.10
N ALA A 12 2.20 -17.30 -4.31
CA ALA A 12 1.30 -17.75 -3.24
C ALA A 12 0.75 -16.64 -2.33
N ALA A 13 0.29 -15.53 -2.91
CA ALA A 13 -0.29 -14.39 -2.18
C ALA A 13 -1.43 -14.81 -1.23
N ALA A 14 -2.37 -15.63 -1.73
CA ALA A 14 -3.50 -16.13 -0.96
C ALA A 14 -3.06 -16.95 0.27
N ASP A 15 -2.06 -17.81 0.11
CA ASP A 15 -1.55 -18.62 1.23
C ASP A 15 -0.84 -17.77 2.28
N ALA A 16 -0.14 -16.71 1.86
CA ALA A 16 0.47 -15.76 2.78
C ALA A 16 -0.59 -15.02 3.62
N VAL A 17 -1.68 -14.60 2.98
CA VAL A 17 -2.82 -13.96 3.69
C VAL A 17 -3.47 -14.95 4.65
N ARG A 18 -3.76 -16.18 4.21
CA ARG A 18 -4.39 -17.20 5.05
C ARG A 18 -3.58 -17.48 6.32
N ARG A 19 -2.28 -17.74 6.17
CA ARG A 19 -1.37 -17.94 7.31
C ARG A 19 -1.38 -16.74 8.27
N ARG A 20 -1.44 -15.52 7.74
CA ARG A 20 -1.47 -14.31 8.56
C ARG A 20 -2.77 -14.17 9.34
N LEU A 21 -3.91 -14.44 8.72
CA LEU A 21 -5.23 -14.39 9.38
C LEU A 21 -5.37 -15.48 10.44
N GLU A 22 -4.90 -16.69 10.15
CA GLU A 22 -4.83 -17.81 11.12
C GLU A 22 -3.98 -17.42 12.33
N GLN A 23 -2.78 -16.86 12.10
CA GLN A 23 -1.90 -16.38 13.16
C GLN A 23 -2.60 -15.34 14.04
N LEU A 24 -3.17 -14.28 13.44
CA LEU A 24 -3.81 -13.20 14.20
C LEU A 24 -5.06 -13.65 14.94
N THR A 25 -5.74 -14.68 14.44
CA THR A 25 -6.86 -15.32 15.15
C THR A 25 -6.35 -16.07 16.37
N ALA A 26 -5.27 -16.84 16.24
CA ALA A 26 -4.64 -17.56 17.36
C ALA A 26 -4.08 -16.59 18.43
N GLU A 27 -3.62 -15.41 18.03
CA GLU A 27 -3.17 -14.33 18.92
C GLU A 27 -4.34 -13.56 19.58
N GLY A 28 -5.59 -13.83 19.20
CA GLY A 28 -6.77 -13.13 19.70
C GLY A 28 -6.94 -11.70 19.20
N VAL A 29 -6.19 -11.31 18.16
CA VAL A 29 -6.27 -9.98 17.53
C VAL A 29 -7.49 -9.87 16.63
N LEU A 30 -7.76 -10.92 15.84
CA LEU A 30 -8.97 -10.98 15.01
C LEU A 30 -10.12 -11.58 15.79
N HIS A 31 -11.29 -10.94 15.68
CA HIS A 31 -12.54 -11.50 16.19
C HIS A 31 -13.09 -12.59 15.27
N SER A 32 -12.94 -12.40 13.96
CA SER A 32 -13.35 -13.36 12.95
C SER A 32 -12.67 -13.05 11.62
N HIS A 33 -12.43 -14.09 10.82
CA HIS A 33 -12.10 -13.94 9.40
C HIS A 33 -12.91 -14.94 8.57
N LEU A 34 -13.08 -14.64 7.28
CA LEU A 34 -13.79 -15.48 6.33
C LEU A 34 -13.05 -15.45 4.99
N GLU A 35 -13.04 -16.58 4.30
CA GLU A 35 -12.61 -16.70 2.91
C GLU A 35 -13.86 -17.12 2.11
N PRO A 36 -14.63 -16.17 1.54
CA PRO A 36 -15.85 -16.49 0.83
C PRO A 36 -15.56 -17.35 -0.41
N ASP A 37 -16.35 -18.41 -0.61
CA ASP A 37 -16.31 -19.26 -1.81
C ASP A 37 -16.91 -18.51 -3.01
N ASP A 38 -16.29 -17.43 -3.49
CA ASP A 38 -16.74 -16.71 -4.69
C ASP A 38 -16.17 -17.39 -5.94
N VAL A 39 -16.62 -18.63 -6.18
CA VAL A 39 -16.11 -19.54 -7.21
C VAL A 39 -16.67 -19.16 -8.59
N ARG A 40 -16.24 -18.02 -9.14
CA ARG A 40 -16.19 -17.87 -10.59
C ARG A 40 -14.78 -18.23 -11.06
N PRO A 41 -14.62 -19.14 -12.03
CA PRO A 41 -13.31 -19.41 -12.62
C PRO A 41 -12.69 -18.09 -13.13
N GLY A 42 -11.53 -17.72 -12.60
CA GLY A 42 -10.86 -16.45 -12.93
C GLY A 42 -11.41 -15.20 -12.25
N GLY A 43 -12.22 -15.35 -11.19
CA GLY A 43 -12.62 -14.25 -10.30
C GLY A 43 -11.53 -13.84 -9.31
N ASP A 44 -11.75 -12.72 -8.63
CA ASP A 44 -10.87 -12.29 -7.54
C ASP A 44 -10.99 -13.24 -6.34
N HIS A 45 -9.86 -13.54 -5.69
CA HIS A 45 -9.80 -14.28 -4.44
C HIS A 45 -10.03 -13.31 -3.27
N VAL A 46 -11.03 -13.56 -2.44
CA VAL A 46 -11.48 -12.62 -1.41
C VAL A 46 -11.20 -13.13 0.00
N PHE A 47 -10.78 -12.22 0.87
CA PHE A 47 -10.67 -12.43 2.32
C PHE A 47 -11.41 -11.32 3.06
N GLU A 48 -12.10 -11.67 4.13
CA GLU A 48 -12.76 -10.74 5.04
C GLU A 48 -12.24 -10.92 6.46
N ALA A 49 -12.07 -9.82 7.19
CA ALA A 49 -11.59 -9.83 8.57
C ALA A 49 -12.31 -8.79 9.42
N ARG A 50 -12.51 -9.11 10.70
CA ARG A 50 -13.08 -8.21 11.71
C ARG A 50 -12.18 -8.17 12.94
N TRP A 51 -11.97 -6.96 13.47
CA TRP A 51 -11.22 -6.72 14.70
C TRP A 51 -11.71 -5.45 15.42
N LEU A 52 -11.11 -5.14 16.56
CA LEU A 52 -11.30 -3.87 17.26
C LEU A 52 -10.10 -2.94 17.03
N ALA A 53 -10.37 -1.76 16.50
CA ALA A 53 -9.40 -0.66 16.50
C ALA A 53 -9.35 0.01 17.90
N PRO A 54 -8.32 0.83 18.18
CA PRO A 54 -8.24 1.57 19.44
C PRO A 54 -9.53 2.33 19.77
N GLY A 55 -9.97 2.22 21.02
CA GLY A 55 -11.28 2.73 21.45
C GLY A 55 -12.42 1.72 21.28
N GLU A 56 -12.10 0.43 21.15
CA GLU A 56 -13.07 -0.68 21.00
C GLU A 56 -13.99 -0.54 19.78
N VAL A 57 -13.48 0.13 18.74
CA VAL A 57 -14.24 0.39 17.52
C VAL A 57 -14.19 -0.84 16.63
N THR A 58 -15.35 -1.40 16.28
CA THR A 58 -15.42 -2.49 15.30
C THR A 58 -14.97 -2.01 13.93
N VAL A 59 -13.98 -2.71 13.36
CA VAL A 59 -13.56 -2.57 11.97
C VAL A 59 -13.85 -3.87 11.21
N ARG A 60 -14.35 -3.74 9.99
CA ARG A 60 -14.51 -4.82 9.00
C ARG A 60 -13.71 -4.48 7.77
N ALA A 61 -12.96 -5.42 7.24
CA ALA A 61 -12.20 -5.21 6.03
C ALA A 61 -12.35 -6.36 5.05
N ARG A 62 -12.23 -6.02 3.76
CA ARG A 62 -12.27 -6.94 2.64
C ARG A 62 -11.03 -6.72 1.77
N LEU A 63 -10.23 -7.76 1.64
CA LEU A 63 -9.13 -7.85 0.68
C LEU A 63 -9.61 -8.65 -0.54
N ALA A 64 -9.42 -8.12 -1.73
CA ALA A 64 -9.59 -8.83 -2.98
C ALA A 64 -8.24 -8.94 -3.69
N LEU A 65 -7.87 -10.15 -4.11
CA LEU A 65 -6.69 -10.44 -4.91
C LEU A 65 -7.12 -10.83 -6.31
N SER A 66 -6.67 -10.11 -7.32
CA SER A 66 -6.94 -10.50 -8.71
C SER A 66 -6.21 -11.78 -9.10
N PRO A 67 -6.68 -12.51 -10.12
CA PRO A 67 -5.98 -13.68 -10.63
C PRO A 67 -4.52 -13.36 -10.98
N PRO A 68 -3.58 -14.29 -10.72
CA PRO A 68 -2.17 -14.09 -11.05
C PRO A 68 -1.99 -13.85 -12.55
N ARG A 69 -1.15 -12.88 -12.89
CA ARG A 69 -0.85 -12.49 -14.27
C ARG A 69 0.62 -12.69 -14.61
N GLY A 70 0.87 -13.12 -15.85
CA GLY A 70 2.21 -13.26 -16.40
C GLY A 70 3.03 -14.38 -15.75
N SER A 71 4.32 -14.43 -16.11
CA SER A 71 5.26 -15.46 -15.62
C SER A 71 5.72 -15.23 -14.17
N ALA A 72 5.63 -14.00 -13.67
CA ALA A 72 6.00 -13.63 -12.31
C ALA A 72 4.90 -13.93 -11.27
N LEU A 73 3.70 -14.32 -11.72
CA LEU A 73 2.51 -14.53 -10.88
C LEU A 73 2.11 -13.28 -10.08
N ASP A 74 2.34 -12.10 -10.64
CA ASP A 74 1.97 -10.83 -10.03
C ASP A 74 0.45 -10.75 -9.85
N GLN A 75 0.02 -10.28 -8.68
CA GLN A 75 -1.40 -10.13 -8.34
C GLN A 75 -1.68 -8.70 -7.91
N GLU A 76 -2.70 -8.08 -8.50
CA GLU A 76 -3.24 -6.84 -7.97
C GLU A 76 -4.07 -7.13 -6.73
N TRP A 77 -4.05 -6.20 -5.78
CA TRP A 77 -4.88 -6.29 -4.58
C TRP A 77 -5.63 -4.99 -4.33
N VAL A 78 -6.84 -5.10 -3.80
CA VAL A 78 -7.66 -3.98 -3.31
C VAL A 78 -8.09 -4.31 -1.89
N LEU A 79 -7.84 -3.38 -0.97
CA LEU A 79 -8.21 -3.52 0.44
C LEU A 79 -9.11 -2.36 0.85
N ILE A 80 -10.31 -2.68 1.30
CA ILE A 80 -11.27 -1.73 1.85
C ILE A 80 -11.52 -2.07 3.31
N ALA A 81 -11.51 -1.07 4.18
CA ALA A 81 -11.86 -1.21 5.59
C ALA A 81 -12.91 -0.17 6.01
N GLU A 82 -13.91 -0.62 6.73
CA GLU A 82 -15.01 0.16 7.26
C GLU A 82 -15.02 0.06 8.77
N ALA A 83 -15.27 1.19 9.43
CA ALA A 83 -15.41 1.27 10.86
C ALA A 83 -16.81 1.81 11.17
N GLU A 84 -17.34 1.48 12.34
CA GLU A 84 -18.63 2.01 12.81
C GLU A 84 -18.63 3.52 13.10
N GLN A 85 -17.47 4.17 13.01
CA GLN A 85 -17.29 5.62 13.16
C GLN A 85 -16.36 6.18 12.07
N PRO A 86 -16.22 7.53 11.94
CA PRO A 86 -15.24 8.13 11.04
C PRO A 86 -13.84 7.56 11.26
N TRP A 87 -13.13 7.32 10.16
CA TRP A 87 -11.81 6.69 10.22
C TRP A 87 -10.79 7.62 10.88
N ASP A 88 -10.08 7.13 11.91
CA ASP A 88 -8.95 7.85 12.50
C ASP A 88 -7.64 7.42 11.83
N ALA A 89 -6.93 8.36 11.22
CA ALA A 89 -5.66 8.09 10.54
C ALA A 89 -4.56 7.57 11.49
N ARG A 90 -4.70 7.78 12.80
CA ARG A 90 -3.76 7.30 13.82
C ARG A 90 -3.92 5.81 14.11
N TRP A 91 -5.02 5.19 13.73
CA TRP A 91 -5.17 3.75 13.85
C TRP A 91 -4.16 3.01 12.97
N PRO A 92 -3.72 1.81 13.37
CA PRO A 92 -2.89 0.97 12.52
C PRO A 92 -3.51 0.76 11.14
N SER A 93 -2.68 0.71 10.11
CA SER A 93 -3.15 0.46 8.75
C SER A 93 -3.79 -0.94 8.63
N PRO A 94 -4.99 -1.06 8.02
CA PRO A 94 -5.67 -2.35 7.82
C PRO A 94 -4.83 -3.42 7.12
N ALA A 95 -3.89 -3.01 6.27
CA ALA A 95 -2.94 -3.89 5.59
C ALA A 95 -2.21 -4.85 6.54
N THR A 96 -1.90 -4.41 7.77
CA THR A 96 -1.16 -5.25 8.74
C THR A 96 -1.95 -6.46 9.24
N MET A 97 -3.27 -6.48 9.00
CA MET A 97 -4.13 -7.62 9.28
C MET A 97 -4.03 -8.72 8.22
N PHE A 98 -3.59 -8.39 7.00
CA PHE A 98 -3.60 -9.31 5.87
C PHE A 98 -2.20 -9.78 5.46
N TRP A 99 -1.16 -8.99 5.73
CA TRP A 99 0.23 -9.39 5.48
C TRP A 99 1.19 -8.85 6.55
N PRO A 100 2.34 -9.51 6.76
CA PRO A 100 3.35 -9.05 7.69
C PRO A 100 4.03 -7.76 7.21
N ARG A 101 4.53 -6.95 8.17
CA ARG A 101 5.29 -5.71 7.91
C ARG A 101 6.75 -5.94 7.50
N GLU A 102 7.13 -7.20 7.27
CA GLU A 102 8.51 -7.56 6.98
C GLU A 102 8.96 -6.94 5.65
N PRO A 103 10.13 -6.29 5.61
CA PRO A 103 10.69 -5.78 4.36
C PRO A 103 10.83 -6.89 3.32
N GLY A 104 10.42 -6.61 2.09
CA GLY A 104 10.54 -7.58 0.99
C GLY A 104 9.43 -8.63 0.95
N SER A 105 8.35 -8.46 1.72
CA SER A 105 7.15 -9.31 1.61
C SER A 105 6.44 -9.22 0.25
N GLY A 106 6.80 -8.23 -0.57
CA GLY A 106 6.33 -8.08 -1.96
C GLY A 106 4.97 -7.38 -2.10
N TRP A 107 4.27 -7.11 -0.99
CA TRP A 107 2.95 -6.45 -0.92
C TRP A 107 3.00 -4.92 -1.09
N ASP A 108 4.21 -4.36 -1.06
CA ASP A 108 4.49 -2.93 -0.98
C ASP A 108 4.68 -2.28 -2.37
N HIS A 109 4.02 -2.78 -3.42
CA HIS A 109 4.11 -2.19 -4.75
C HIS A 109 2.81 -1.48 -5.16
N GLU A 110 2.93 -0.29 -5.73
CA GLU A 110 1.80 0.46 -6.31
C GLU A 110 1.41 -0.08 -7.70
N SER A 111 0.12 -0.07 -8.03
CA SER A 111 -0.45 -0.75 -9.21
C SER A 111 -0.19 -0.08 -10.58
N GLY A 112 0.23 1.17 -10.66
CA GLY A 112 0.49 1.84 -11.94
C GLY A 112 1.96 1.85 -12.31
N THR A 113 2.77 2.43 -11.45
CA THR A 113 4.21 2.65 -11.66
C THR A 113 5.08 1.53 -11.10
N GLY A 114 4.58 0.75 -10.14
CA GLY A 114 5.39 -0.22 -9.41
C GLY A 114 6.29 0.41 -8.36
N ALA A 115 6.11 1.70 -8.06
CA ALA A 115 6.79 2.37 -6.97
C ALA A 115 6.45 1.70 -5.62
N ARG A 116 7.35 1.84 -4.66
CA ARG A 116 7.20 1.19 -3.35
C ARG A 116 6.31 2.02 -2.43
N LEU A 117 5.32 1.37 -1.82
CA LEU A 117 4.46 1.95 -0.79
C LEU A 117 5.25 2.00 0.51
N GLY A 118 5.34 3.18 1.11
CA GLY A 118 6.04 3.34 2.39
C GLY A 118 7.57 3.38 2.31
N ASP A 119 8.14 3.43 1.10
CA ASP A 119 9.58 3.65 0.88
C ASP A 119 9.83 4.85 -0.02
N ALA A 120 11.04 5.40 0.06
CA ALA A 120 11.51 6.47 -0.79
C ALA A 120 11.97 5.91 -2.15
N THR A 121 11.32 6.34 -3.22
CA THR A 121 11.65 5.93 -4.59
C THR A 121 12.25 7.12 -5.36
N PRO A 122 13.48 7.01 -5.90
CA PRO A 122 14.05 8.06 -6.74
C PRO A 122 13.23 8.25 -8.02
N LEU A 123 13.02 9.50 -8.41
CA LEU A 123 12.41 9.81 -9.71
C LEU A 123 13.36 9.37 -10.84
N PRO A 124 12.82 8.91 -11.98
CA PRO A 124 13.63 8.57 -13.15
C PRO A 124 14.50 9.75 -13.62
N GLU A 125 15.74 9.43 -14.02
CA GLU A 125 16.66 10.40 -14.65
C GLU A 125 16.14 10.86 -16.02
N ASP A 126 15.51 9.96 -16.77
CA ASP A 126 14.91 10.27 -18.06
C ASP A 126 13.68 11.18 -17.91
N ASP A 127 13.66 12.30 -18.64
CA ASP A 127 12.58 13.30 -18.61
C ASP A 127 11.22 12.74 -19.01
N LYS A 128 11.18 11.85 -19.99
CA LYS A 128 9.93 11.28 -20.49
C LYS A 128 9.34 10.33 -19.44
N GLU A 129 10.18 9.51 -18.81
CA GLU A 129 9.78 8.60 -17.74
C GLU A 129 9.41 9.35 -16.46
N LEU A 130 10.15 10.39 -16.05
CA LEU A 130 9.78 11.26 -14.93
C LEU A 130 8.38 11.84 -15.14
N ARG A 131 8.14 12.44 -16.31
CA ARG A 131 6.83 13.01 -16.65
C ARG A 131 5.74 11.96 -16.67
N ARG A 132 6.03 10.72 -17.09
CA ARG A 132 5.08 9.60 -17.05
C ARG A 132 4.71 9.24 -15.61
N VAL A 133 5.69 9.13 -14.72
CA VAL A 133 5.48 8.84 -13.29
C VAL A 133 4.65 9.93 -12.62
N LEU A 134 5.01 11.20 -12.79
CA LEU A 134 4.28 12.31 -12.14
C LEU A 134 2.86 12.48 -12.69
N ARG A 135 2.64 12.33 -13.99
CA ARG A 135 1.28 12.36 -14.56
C ARG A 135 0.42 11.19 -14.08
N HIS A 136 1.02 10.02 -13.86
CA HIS A 136 0.32 8.91 -13.20
C HIS A 136 -0.07 9.30 -11.77
N ALA A 137 0.89 9.81 -10.99
CA ALA A 137 0.67 10.23 -9.61
C ALA A 137 -0.45 11.26 -9.46
N VAL A 138 -0.55 12.23 -10.37
CA VAL A 138 -1.64 13.24 -10.36
C VAL A 138 -3.01 12.64 -10.66
N ARG A 139 -3.06 11.53 -11.42
CA ARG A 139 -4.31 10.86 -11.82
C ARG A 139 -4.71 9.73 -10.89
N ASP A 140 -3.79 9.23 -10.07
CA ASP A 140 -4.09 8.17 -9.11
C ASP A 140 -4.97 8.71 -7.97
N THR A 141 -6.03 7.98 -7.68
CA THR A 141 -6.99 8.31 -6.63
C THR A 141 -6.88 7.39 -5.42
N TRP A 142 -5.98 6.38 -5.47
CA TRP A 142 -5.80 5.39 -4.41
C TRP A 142 -4.69 5.78 -3.43
N CYS A 143 -3.57 6.30 -3.95
CA CYS A 143 -2.40 6.66 -3.16
C CYS A 143 -2.31 8.15 -2.85
N VAL A 144 -1.62 8.46 -1.76
CA VAL A 144 -1.11 9.79 -1.45
C VAL A 144 0.32 9.87 -1.98
N HIS A 145 0.54 10.69 -2.99
CA HIS A 145 1.86 10.90 -3.57
C HIS A 145 2.58 12.07 -2.88
N LEU A 146 3.77 11.82 -2.36
CA LEU A 146 4.65 12.83 -1.80
C LEU A 146 5.83 13.04 -2.73
N VAL A 147 6.14 14.28 -3.06
CA VAL A 147 7.34 14.65 -3.81
C VAL A 147 8.29 15.35 -2.86
N VAL A 148 9.47 14.78 -2.67
CA VAL A 148 10.50 15.29 -1.77
C VAL A 148 11.72 15.69 -2.58
N HIS A 149 12.11 16.96 -2.47
CA HIS A 149 13.33 17.45 -3.09
C HIS A 149 14.53 17.13 -2.19
N GLU A 150 15.45 16.31 -2.70
CA GLU A 150 16.60 15.81 -1.93
C GLU A 150 17.58 16.90 -1.51
N ALA A 151 17.50 18.08 -2.13
CA ALA A 151 18.34 19.23 -1.80
C ALA A 151 18.24 19.69 -0.34
N MET A 152 17.24 19.23 0.42
CA MET A 152 16.94 19.74 1.76
C MET A 152 17.51 18.92 2.92
N THR A 153 17.97 17.67 2.71
CA THR A 153 18.47 16.81 3.81
C THR A 153 19.42 15.72 3.32
N PRO A 154 20.74 15.99 3.21
CA PRO A 154 21.73 15.04 2.69
C PRO A 154 22.23 14.00 3.72
N ASP A 155 21.89 14.16 4.99
CA ASP A 155 22.32 13.28 6.08
C ASP A 155 21.59 11.92 6.06
N ALA A 156 22.05 10.97 6.87
CA ALA A 156 21.45 9.63 6.92
C ALA A 156 19.95 9.68 7.25
N ARG A 157 19.52 10.58 8.14
CA ARG A 157 18.12 10.79 8.50
C ARG A 157 17.31 11.38 7.35
N GLY A 158 17.93 12.25 6.56
CA GLY A 158 17.37 12.85 5.37
C GLY A 158 17.09 11.87 4.25
N LYS A 159 17.82 10.75 4.20
CA LYS A 159 17.62 9.67 3.22
C LYS A 159 16.51 8.70 3.60
N GLU A 160 16.06 8.69 4.85
CA GLU A 160 14.93 7.88 5.28
C GLU A 160 13.61 8.42 4.70
N ALA A 161 12.69 7.52 4.35
CA ALA A 161 11.37 7.89 3.85
C ALA A 161 10.58 8.68 4.92
N LEU A 162 9.94 9.78 4.52
CA LEU A 162 9.10 10.63 5.36
C LEU A 162 7.82 9.92 5.80
N VAL A 163 7.38 8.88 5.10
CA VAL A 163 6.24 8.04 5.50
C VAL A 163 6.34 7.50 6.92
N ARG A 164 7.56 7.33 7.47
CA ARG A 164 7.78 6.93 8.88
C ARG A 164 7.22 7.96 9.88
N LEU A 165 7.13 9.22 9.47
CA LEU A 165 6.63 10.34 10.27
C LEU A 165 5.11 10.53 10.13
N LEU A 166 4.47 9.81 9.21
CA LEU A 166 3.03 9.88 9.00
C LEU A 166 2.26 8.97 9.99
N PRO A 167 0.98 9.28 10.27
CA PRO A 167 0.10 8.39 10.99
C PRO A 167 0.10 6.97 10.41
N GLU A 168 0.06 5.95 11.29
CA GLU A 168 0.25 4.56 10.88
C GLU A 168 -0.77 4.10 9.82
N GLY A 169 -1.98 4.64 9.88
CA GLY A 169 -3.05 4.34 8.93
C GLY A 169 -2.73 4.75 7.49
N LEU A 170 -1.77 5.65 7.27
CA LEU A 170 -1.39 6.11 5.93
C LEU A 170 -0.27 5.30 5.29
N ARG A 171 0.49 4.50 6.06
CA ARG A 171 1.77 3.92 5.59
C ARG A 171 1.65 3.07 4.31
N HIS A 172 0.58 2.29 4.16
CA HIS A 172 0.34 1.44 2.97
C HIS A 172 -0.46 2.14 1.85
N ARG A 173 -0.46 3.48 1.86
CA ARG A 173 -1.11 4.32 0.85
C ARG A 173 -0.20 5.41 0.32
N VAL A 174 1.03 5.50 0.82
CA VAL A 174 1.91 6.62 0.53
C VAL A 174 3.00 6.16 -0.42
N VAL A 175 3.17 6.89 -1.52
CA VAL A 175 4.29 6.74 -2.45
C VAL A 175 5.14 8.00 -2.34
N GLU A 176 6.40 7.83 -1.95
CA GLU A 176 7.35 8.93 -1.86
C GLU A 176 8.28 8.95 -3.07
N HIS A 177 8.26 10.07 -3.79
CA HIS A 177 9.09 10.36 -4.96
C HIS A 177 10.22 11.29 -4.57
N ARG A 178 11.47 10.85 -4.76
CA ARG A 178 12.67 11.65 -4.46
C ARG A 178 13.17 12.34 -5.72
N ALA A 179 13.08 13.65 -5.73
CA ALA A 179 13.59 14.49 -6.81
C ALA A 179 15.03 14.91 -6.49
N ALA A 180 15.98 14.46 -7.31
CA ALA A 180 17.36 14.94 -7.22
C ALA A 180 17.43 16.47 -7.38
N PRO A 181 18.41 17.17 -6.79
CA PRO A 181 18.44 18.63 -6.76
C PRO A 181 18.33 19.30 -8.14
N HIS A 182 18.98 18.73 -9.15
CA HIS A 182 18.98 19.23 -10.52
C HIS A 182 17.63 19.06 -11.25
N ARG A 183 16.66 18.34 -10.66
CA ARG A 183 15.34 18.05 -11.23
C ARG A 183 14.23 19.00 -10.77
N LEU A 184 14.51 19.94 -9.85
CA LEU A 184 13.51 20.86 -9.27
C LEU A 184 12.61 21.51 -10.34
N ARG A 185 13.21 22.07 -11.39
CA ARG A 185 12.46 22.73 -12.46
C ARG A 185 11.57 21.77 -13.26
N ALA A 186 12.07 20.58 -13.55
CA ALA A 186 11.33 19.57 -14.32
C ALA A 186 10.12 19.06 -13.54
N VAL A 187 10.25 18.89 -12.22
CA VAL A 187 9.16 18.49 -11.33
C VAL A 187 8.10 19.58 -11.23
N ASN A 188 8.50 20.82 -10.93
CA ASN A 188 7.54 21.94 -10.80
C ASN A 188 6.73 22.14 -12.08
N TRP A 189 7.37 22.06 -13.25
CA TRP A 189 6.69 22.19 -14.54
C TRP A 189 5.61 21.13 -14.79
N VAL A 190 5.72 19.93 -14.20
CA VAL A 190 4.71 18.87 -14.38
C VAL A 190 3.55 19.01 -13.40
N LEU A 191 3.76 19.68 -12.26
CA LEU A 191 2.78 19.82 -11.19
C LEU A 191 1.98 21.14 -11.28
N ASP A 192 2.50 22.14 -11.99
CA ASP A 192 1.78 23.37 -12.38
C ASP A 192 0.71 23.10 -13.45
#